data_AF-A0A1Y3A5V1-F1
#
_entry.id   AF-A0A1Y3A5V1-F1
#
_cell.length_a   1.000
_cell.length_b   1.000
_cell.length_c   1.000
_cell.angle_alpha   90.00
_cell.angle_beta   90.00
_cell.angle_gamma   90.00
#
_symmetry.space_group_name_H-M   'P 1'
#
loop_
_entity.id
_entity.type
_entity.pdbx_description
1 polymer ?
#
loop_
_entity_poly.entity_id
_entity_poly.type
_entity_poly.pdbx_seq_one_letter_code
_entity_poly.pdbx_strand_id
1 'polypeptide(L)'
;DDSEFAQKAGLWLELDPKDLVKDGTRVTALSMYEENLRIALESVSELVEELDGDVVVTADHGEAFGEEGVWEHHIETYIPALMEVPWLEVE
;
A
#
# COMPACT_ATOMS: atom_id res chain seq x y z
N ASP A 1 3.49 21.24 -3.41
CA ASP A 1 4.62 21.53 -2.50
C ASP A 1 5.88 20.85 -3.04
N ASP A 2 7.08 21.38 -2.82
CA ASP A 2 8.32 20.75 -3.32
C ASP A 2 8.50 19.32 -2.75
N SER A 3 7.99 19.09 -1.54
CA SER A 3 7.95 17.77 -0.90
C SER A 3 7.09 16.79 -1.69
N GLU A 4 5.82 17.09 -1.95
CA GLU A 4 4.90 16.25 -2.73
C GLU A 4 5.49 15.83 -4.09
N PHE A 5 6.17 16.76 -4.77
CA PHE A 5 6.83 16.45 -6.05
C PHE A 5 7.98 15.45 -5.87
N ALA A 6 8.79 15.60 -4.84
CA ALA A 6 9.87 14.66 -4.53
C ALA A 6 9.34 13.26 -4.22
N GLN A 7 8.24 13.14 -3.48
CA GLN A 7 7.60 11.86 -3.17
C GLN A 7 7.09 11.18 -4.45
N LYS A 8 6.35 11.92 -5.28
CA LYS A 8 5.91 11.42 -6.60
C LYS A 8 7.06 11.01 -7.50
N ALA A 9 8.17 11.76 -7.48
CA ALA A 9 9.34 11.44 -8.29
C ALA A 9 10.02 10.15 -7.86
N GLY A 10 10.05 9.85 -6.56
CA GLY A 10 10.48 8.56 -6.01
C GLY A 10 9.62 7.43 -6.57
N LEU A 11 8.32 7.49 -6.32
CA LEU A 11 7.33 6.55 -6.84
C LEU A 11 7.45 6.32 -8.37
N TRP A 12 7.63 7.37 -9.17
CA TRP A 12 7.75 7.23 -10.63
C TRP A 12 8.97 6.42 -11.09
N LEU A 13 10.02 6.29 -10.28
CA LEU A 13 11.15 5.42 -10.60
C LEU A 13 10.79 3.94 -10.47
N GLU A 14 9.72 3.62 -9.73
CA GLU A 14 9.26 2.26 -9.45
C GLU A 14 8.14 1.82 -10.40
N LEU A 15 7.43 2.77 -11.04
CA LEU A 15 6.32 2.50 -11.94
C LEU A 15 6.77 2.34 -13.40
N ASP A 16 6.00 1.58 -14.20
CA ASP A 16 6.19 1.54 -15.66
C ASP A 16 5.80 2.91 -16.28
N PRO A 17 6.70 3.57 -17.03
CA PRO A 17 6.44 4.88 -17.62
C PRO A 17 5.23 4.91 -18.56
N LYS A 18 4.88 3.81 -19.23
CA LYS A 18 3.74 3.75 -20.15
C LYS A 18 2.42 3.82 -19.40
N ASP A 19 2.31 3.08 -18.31
CA ASP A 19 1.10 3.04 -17.50
C ASP A 19 0.91 4.37 -16.78
N LEU A 20 2.00 4.97 -16.30
CA LEU A 20 1.99 6.31 -15.71
C LEU A 20 1.46 7.38 -16.69
N VAL A 21 1.91 7.36 -17.95
CA VAL A 21 1.46 8.31 -18.97
C VAL A 21 0.00 8.08 -19.35
N LYS A 22 -0.46 6.82 -19.34
CA LYS A 22 -1.80 6.45 -19.77
C LYS A 22 -2.86 6.73 -18.71
N ASP A 23 -2.62 6.32 -17.48
CA ASP A 23 -3.63 6.27 -16.42
C ASP A 23 -3.36 7.28 -15.29
N GLY A 24 -2.15 7.84 -15.23
CA GLY A 24 -1.73 8.80 -14.21
C GLY A 24 -1.27 8.15 -12.91
N THR A 25 -0.48 8.88 -12.12
CA THR A 25 0.26 8.34 -10.95
C THR A 25 -0.62 7.57 -9.97
N ARG A 26 -1.76 8.15 -9.55
CA ARG A 26 -2.61 7.55 -8.54
C ARG A 26 -3.19 6.21 -8.98
N VAL A 27 -3.69 6.16 -10.21
CA VAL A 27 -4.36 4.97 -10.76
C VAL A 27 -3.34 3.85 -10.96
N THR A 28 -2.19 4.16 -11.56
CA THR A 28 -1.10 3.19 -11.74
C THR A 28 -0.63 2.64 -10.40
N ALA A 29 -0.32 3.51 -9.43
CA ALA A 29 0.15 3.10 -8.11
C ALA A 29 -0.87 2.22 -7.36
N LEU A 30 -2.15 2.61 -7.35
CA LEU A 30 -3.21 1.80 -6.73
C LEU A 30 -3.36 0.44 -7.40
N SER A 31 -3.26 0.36 -8.73
CA SER A 31 -3.37 -0.92 -9.43
C SER A 31 -2.23 -1.88 -9.08
N MET A 32 -1.01 -1.37 -8.94
CA MET A 32 0.15 -2.17 -8.53
C MET A 32 0.10 -2.53 -7.04
N TYR A 33 -0.41 -1.62 -6.20
CA TYR A 33 -0.66 -1.90 -4.79
C TYR A 33 -1.69 -3.01 -4.61
N GLU A 34 -2.80 -2.96 -5.35
CA GLU A 34 -3.84 -4.01 -5.31
C GLU A 34 -3.27 -5.36 -5.75
N GLU A 35 -2.42 -5.39 -6.77
CA GLU A 35 -1.76 -6.63 -7.20
C GLU A 35 -0.81 -7.19 -6.13
N ASN A 36 0.02 -6.34 -5.53
CA ASN A 36 0.87 -6.76 -4.40
C ASN A 36 0.03 -7.29 -3.23
N LEU A 37 -1.10 -6.64 -2.92
CA LEU A 37 -2.00 -7.10 -1.88
C LEU A 37 -2.58 -8.48 -2.19
N ARG A 38 -2.95 -8.78 -3.45
CA ARG A 38 -3.43 -10.12 -3.83
C ARG A 38 -2.35 -11.19 -3.62
N ILE A 39 -1.12 -10.92 -4.05
CA ILE A 39 0.02 -11.84 -3.89
C ILE A 39 0.32 -12.09 -2.40
N ALA A 40 0.32 -11.02 -1.60
CA ALA A 40 0.52 -11.11 -0.16
C ALA A 40 -0.59 -11.93 0.52
N LEU A 41 -1.86 -11.66 0.18
CA LEU A 41 -3.00 -12.38 0.75
C LEU A 41 -3.06 -13.85 0.31
N GLU A 42 -2.62 -14.18 -0.91
CA GLU A 42 -2.46 -15.58 -1.33
C GLU A 42 -1.45 -16.30 -0.43
N SER A 43 -0.28 -15.69 -0.20
CA SER A 43 0.74 -16.26 0.70
C SER A 43 0.26 -16.36 2.15
N VAL A 44 -0.46 -15.35 2.64
CA VAL A 44 -1.07 -15.38 3.99
C VAL A 44 -2.12 -16.47 4.10
N SER A 45 -2.94 -16.68 3.08
CA SER A 45 -3.97 -17.71 3.09
C SER A 45 -3.37 -19.12 3.22
N GLU A 46 -2.29 -19.41 2.50
CA GLU A 46 -1.57 -20.68 2.63
C GLU A 46 -0.96 -20.85 4.03
N LEU A 47 -0.35 -19.78 4.58
CA LEU A 47 0.25 -19.83 5.91
C LEU A 47 -0.78 -20.06 7.02
N VAL A 48 -1.94 -19.41 6.94
CA VAL A 48 -3.00 -19.52 7.96
C VAL A 48 -3.48 -20.97 8.09
N GLU A 49 -3.56 -21.74 6.99
CA GLU A 49 -3.96 -23.16 7.03
C GLU A 49 -2.99 -24.05 7.83
N GLU A 50 -1.75 -23.61 8.04
CA GLU A 50 -0.72 -24.36 8.77
C GLU A 50 -0.60 -23.95 10.25
N LEU A 51 -1.30 -22.90 10.68
CA LEU A 51 -1.21 -22.37 12.04
C LEU A 51 -2.32 -22.94 12.94
N ASP A 52 -1.94 -23.32 14.16
CA ASP A 52 -2.89 -23.71 15.20
C ASP A 52 -3.31 -22.50 16.04
N GLY A 53 -4.60 -22.38 16.34
CA GLY A 53 -5.16 -21.37 17.27
C GLY A 53 -5.83 -20.18 16.58
N ASP A 54 -6.15 -19.15 17.36
CA ASP A 54 -6.78 -17.93 16.84
C ASP A 54 -5.75 -17.09 16.07
N VAL A 55 -6.02 -16.79 14.80
CA VAL A 55 -5.10 -16.03 13.95
C VAL A 55 -5.69 -14.66 13.60
N VAL A 56 -4.86 -13.62 13.72
CA VAL A 56 -5.18 -12.25 13.30
C VAL A 56 -4.20 -11.83 12.22
N VAL A 57 -4.75 -11.37 11.08
CA VAL A 57 -3.99 -10.74 10.00
C VAL A 57 -4.12 -9.22 10.13
N THR A 58 -3.00 -8.53 10.19
CA THR A 58 -2.92 -7.06 10.32
C THR A 58 -1.71 -6.52 9.56
N ALA A 59 -1.57 -5.19 9.53
CA ALA A 59 -0.44 -4.50 8.93
C ALA A 59 0.26 -3.60 9.96
N ASP A 60 1.54 -3.34 9.76
CA ASP A 60 2.35 -2.42 10.56
C ASP A 60 2.04 -0.95 10.23
N HIS A 61 1.68 -0.66 8.98
CA HIS A 61 1.23 0.65 8.53
C HIS A 61 0.32 0.57 7.28
N GLY A 62 -0.28 1.72 6.91
CA GLY A 62 -0.97 1.93 5.64
C GLY A 62 -0.08 2.58 4.58
N GLU A 63 -0.68 2.99 3.45
CA GLU A 63 0.01 3.57 2.29
C GLU A 63 -0.80 4.75 1.73
N ALA A 64 -0.15 5.90 1.49
CA ALA A 64 -0.82 7.07 0.92
C ALA A 64 -0.66 7.15 -0.62
N PHE A 65 -1.74 7.55 -1.28
CA PHE A 65 -1.87 7.71 -2.73
C PHE A 65 -2.31 9.14 -3.09
N GLY A 66 -1.85 10.13 -2.33
CA GLY A 66 -2.14 11.54 -2.51
C GLY A 66 -3.14 12.13 -1.52
N GLU A 67 -3.63 11.34 -0.56
CA GLU A 67 -4.42 11.83 0.57
C GLU A 67 -3.62 12.91 1.32
N GLU A 68 -4.24 14.07 1.57
CA GLU A 68 -3.61 15.23 2.22
C GLU A 68 -2.30 15.71 1.56
N GLY A 69 -2.08 15.39 0.27
CA GLY A 69 -0.86 15.72 -0.45
C GLY A 69 0.33 14.80 -0.14
N VAL A 70 0.10 13.71 0.59
CA VAL A 70 1.11 12.71 0.98
C VAL A 70 1.06 11.52 0.02
N TRP A 71 2.23 11.03 -0.35
CA TRP A 71 2.44 9.82 -1.12
C TRP A 71 3.37 8.90 -0.34
N GLU A 72 3.24 7.59 -0.56
CA GLU A 72 4.00 6.57 0.15
C GLU A 72 3.74 6.60 1.67
N HIS A 73 4.72 6.24 2.50
CA HIS A 73 4.58 6.11 3.96
C HIS A 73 5.71 6.82 4.73
N HIS A 74 5.91 8.11 4.48
CA HIS A 74 6.99 8.87 5.12
C HIS A 74 6.86 8.97 6.65
N ILE A 75 8.01 8.87 7.33
CA ILE A 75 8.10 8.96 8.79
C ILE A 75 7.48 10.26 9.33
N GLU A 76 6.99 10.21 10.57
CA GLU A 76 6.38 11.36 11.27
C GLU A 76 5.14 11.96 10.56
N THR A 77 4.51 11.19 9.66
CA THR A 77 3.25 11.57 8.99
C THR A 77 2.08 10.81 9.58
N TYR A 78 1.09 11.53 10.14
CA TYR A 78 0.00 10.96 10.93
C TYR A 78 -1.36 11.20 10.28
N ILE A 79 -1.54 10.66 9.07
CA ILE A 79 -2.82 10.72 8.36
C ILE A 79 -3.55 9.36 8.45
N PRO A 80 -4.89 9.32 8.36
CA PRO A 80 -5.63 8.06 8.43
C PRO A 80 -5.14 6.99 7.45
N ALA A 81 -4.79 7.38 6.22
CA ALA A 81 -4.28 6.46 5.20
C ALA A 81 -3.00 5.69 5.59
N LEU A 82 -2.22 6.21 6.56
CA LEU A 82 -0.99 5.56 7.05
C LEU A 82 -1.17 4.84 8.38
N MET A 83 -2.21 5.21 9.15
CA MET A 83 -2.39 4.72 10.53
C MET A 83 -3.53 3.72 10.67
N GLU A 84 -4.54 3.77 9.78
CA GLU A 84 -5.66 2.84 9.81
C GLU A 84 -5.28 1.56 9.07
N VAL A 85 -5.04 0.49 9.84
CA VAL A 85 -4.64 -0.83 9.34
C VAL A 85 -5.75 -1.85 9.53
N PRO A 86 -5.82 -2.90 8.70
CA PRO A 86 -6.81 -3.95 8.86
C PRO A 86 -6.58 -4.74 10.16
N TRP A 87 -7.67 -5.23 10.73
CA TRP A 87 -7.67 -6.25 11.78
C TRP A 87 -8.63 -7.33 11.35
N LEU A 88 -8.10 -8.41 10.79
CA LEU A 88 -8.88 -9.53 10.28
C LEU A 88 -8.65 -10.75 11.17
N GLU A 89 -9.66 -11.14 11.92
CA GLU A 89 -9.73 -12.43 12.58
C GLU A 89 -10.11 -13.50 11.54
N VAL A 90 -9.32 -14.57 11.47
CA VAL A 90 -9.54 -15.72 10.57
C VAL A 90 -9.84 -16.96 11.41
N GLU A 91 -10.85 -17.73 10.97
CA GLU A 91 -11.32 -18.99 11.59
C GLU A 91 -10.74 -20.21 10.88
#